data_AF-F5Y9V3-F1
#
_entry.id   AF-F5Y9V3-F1
#
_cell.length_a   1.000
_cell.length_b   1.000
_cell.length_c   1.000
_cell.angle_alpha   90.00
_cell.angle_beta   90.00
_cell.angle_gamma   90.00
#
_symmetry.space_group_name_H-M   'P 1'
#
loop_
_entity.id
_entity.type
_entity.pdbx_description
1 polymer ?
#
loop_
_entity_poly.entity_id
_entity_poly.type
_entity_poly.pdbx_seq_one_letter_code
_entity_poly.pdbx_strand_id
1 'polypeptide(L)'
;MGGRPAIPFVYCDEVWSGIEYQVASHLIYEGFTAEGLQIVEACRARHDGFKRSPWNEVECGHHYARSLASYGVLLALTGFRCDAVNKKLYFKPAMNQDNFKGFFCCASGWGIYHQTKNADGSFKGSIETLYGNFDGYNLIIGQEI
;
A
#
# COMPACT_ATOMS: atom_id res chain seq x y z
N MET A 1 -6.74 -34.82 -1.73
CA MET A 1 -7.69 -35.47 -2.65
C MET A 1 -9.11 -35.26 -2.12
N GLY A 2 -9.76 -34.14 -2.45
CA GLY A 2 -11.16 -33.87 -2.10
C GLY A 2 -11.96 -33.86 -3.40
N GLY A 3 -12.86 -34.82 -3.59
CA GLY A 3 -13.57 -35.04 -4.84
C GLY A 3 -14.34 -33.79 -5.29
N ARG A 4 -13.93 -33.22 -6.43
CA ARG A 4 -14.58 -32.04 -7.00
C ARG A 4 -15.92 -32.45 -7.62
N PRO A 5 -17.03 -31.73 -7.35
CA PRO A 5 -18.32 -31.99 -7.98
C PRO A 5 -18.24 -31.87 -9.51
N ALA A 6 -19.07 -32.65 -10.22
CA ALA A 6 -19.14 -32.61 -11.68
C ALA A 6 -19.55 -31.22 -12.22
N ILE A 7 -20.35 -30.48 -11.45
CA ILE A 7 -20.70 -29.09 -11.72
C ILE A 7 -20.23 -28.26 -10.50
N PRO A 8 -19.03 -27.66 -10.58
CA PRO A 8 -18.56 -26.80 -9.51
C PRO A 8 -19.41 -25.52 -9.42
N PHE A 9 -19.54 -24.97 -8.21
CA PHE A 9 -20.15 -23.65 -8.02
C PHE A 9 -19.38 -22.58 -8.81
N VAL A 10 -20.10 -21.61 -9.38
CA VAL A 10 -19.48 -20.54 -10.18
C VAL A 10 -18.48 -19.79 -9.31
N TYR A 11 -17.29 -19.52 -9.85
CA TYR A 11 -16.19 -18.81 -9.16
C TYR A 11 -15.48 -19.57 -8.04
N CYS A 12 -15.73 -20.88 -7.85
CA CYS A 12 -15.08 -21.65 -6.78
C CYS A 12 -13.55 -21.79 -6.90
N ASP A 13 -12.98 -21.54 -8.09
CA ASP A 13 -11.52 -21.52 -8.30
C ASP A 13 -10.95 -20.10 -8.33
N GLU A 14 -11.77 -19.08 -8.14
CA GLU A 14 -11.29 -17.71 -8.17
C GLU A 14 -10.60 -17.35 -6.86
N VAL A 15 -9.42 -16.77 -7.03
CA VAL A 15 -8.64 -16.23 -5.92
C VAL A 15 -8.94 -14.73 -5.85
N TRP A 16 -9.36 -14.27 -4.67
CA TRP A 16 -9.81 -12.90 -4.47
C TRP A 16 -8.66 -12.00 -4.04
N SER A 17 -7.87 -11.57 -5.02
CA SER A 17 -6.70 -10.71 -4.83
C SER A 17 -7.03 -9.43 -4.04
N GLY A 18 -8.24 -8.90 -4.17
CA GLY A 18 -8.64 -7.72 -3.40
C GLY A 18 -8.68 -7.96 -1.87
N ILE A 19 -9.12 -9.14 -1.43
CA ILE A 19 -9.10 -9.52 -0.01
C ILE A 19 -7.67 -9.76 0.45
N GLU A 20 -6.85 -10.42 -0.36
CA GLU A 20 -5.44 -10.65 -0.03
C GLU A 20 -4.69 -9.33 0.20
N TYR A 21 -4.92 -8.31 -0.63
CA TYR A 21 -4.35 -6.98 -0.40
C TYR A 21 -4.87 -6.31 0.89
N GLN A 22 -6.14 -6.50 1.24
CA GLN A 22 -6.67 -6.02 2.51
C GLN A 22 -5.97 -6.69 3.70
N VAL A 23 -5.81 -8.01 3.67
CA VAL A 23 -5.07 -8.76 4.70
C VAL A 23 -3.61 -8.29 4.77
N ALA A 24 -2.95 -8.15 3.63
CA ALA A 24 -1.56 -7.68 3.56
C ALA A 24 -1.39 -6.27 4.15
N SER A 25 -2.25 -5.32 3.78
CA SER A 25 -2.19 -3.96 4.34
C SER A 25 -2.43 -3.93 5.85
N HIS A 26 -3.37 -4.75 6.34
CA HIS A 26 -3.63 -4.84 7.77
C HIS A 26 -2.46 -5.46 8.55
N LEU A 27 -1.86 -6.54 8.03
CA LEU A 27 -0.64 -7.11 8.60
C LEU A 27 0.47 -6.07 8.72
N ILE A 28 0.68 -5.25 7.68
CA ILE A 28 1.69 -4.18 7.71
C ILE A 28 1.34 -3.13 8.78
N TYR A 29 0.07 -2.75 8.92
CA TYR A 29 -0.36 -1.83 9.99
C TYR A 29 -0.10 -2.38 11.40
N GLU A 30 -0.26 -3.70 11.59
CA GLU A 30 0.00 -4.40 12.85
C GLU A 30 1.49 -4.74 13.07
N GLY A 31 2.37 -4.35 12.14
CA GLY A 31 3.83 -4.56 12.25
C GLY A 31 4.35 -5.87 11.63
N PHE A 32 3.47 -6.70 11.06
CA PHE A 32 3.82 -7.92 10.32
C PHE A 32 4.17 -7.62 8.85
N THR A 33 5.14 -6.73 8.65
CA THR A 33 5.49 -6.22 7.32
C THR A 33 5.97 -7.31 6.37
N ALA A 34 6.77 -8.28 6.87
CA ALA A 34 7.31 -9.35 6.04
C ALA A 34 6.20 -10.28 5.52
N GLU A 35 5.28 -10.68 6.40
CA GLU A 35 4.13 -11.52 6.08
C GLU A 35 3.18 -10.82 5.10
N GLY A 36 2.91 -9.54 5.31
CA GLY A 36 2.13 -8.73 4.38
C GLY A 36 2.76 -8.69 2.98
N LEU A 37 4.09 -8.49 2.90
CA LEU A 37 4.80 -8.49 1.62
C LEU A 37 4.83 -9.87 0.94
N GLN A 38 4.89 -10.97 1.70
CA GLN A 38 4.79 -12.32 1.13
C GLN A 38 3.45 -12.57 0.45
N ILE A 39 2.35 -12.08 1.02
CA ILE A 39 1.02 -12.15 0.39
C ILE A 39 1.01 -11.36 -0.91
N VAL A 40 1.56 -10.14 -0.90
CA VAL A 40 1.67 -9.30 -2.11
C VAL A 40 2.50 -9.99 -3.18
N GLU A 41 3.66 -10.55 -2.82
CA GLU A 41 4.51 -11.30 -3.75
C GLU A 41 3.77 -12.50 -4.36
N ALA A 42 3.07 -13.29 -3.54
CA ALA A 42 2.26 -14.41 -4.00
C ALA A 42 1.15 -13.97 -4.96
N CYS A 43 0.48 -12.84 -4.68
CA CYS A 43 -0.50 -12.25 -5.59
C CYS A 43 0.14 -11.88 -6.92
N ARG A 44 1.25 -11.13 -6.89
CA ARG A 44 1.95 -10.66 -8.10
C ARG A 44 2.52 -11.82 -8.93
N ALA A 45 2.99 -12.89 -8.29
CA ALA A 45 3.51 -14.09 -8.96
C ALA A 45 2.44 -14.87 -9.76
N ARG A 46 1.14 -14.69 -9.45
CA ARG A 46 0.03 -15.23 -10.26
C ARG A 46 -0.23 -14.41 -11.53
N HIS A 47 0.23 -13.16 -11.53
CA HIS A 47 0.05 -12.13 -12.56
C HIS A 47 1.42 -11.68 -13.11
N ASP A 48 2.30 -12.64 -13.42
CA ASP A 48 3.68 -12.40 -13.85
C ASP A 48 3.82 -11.96 -15.33
N GLY A 49 2.71 -11.85 -16.07
CA GLY A 49 2.69 -11.55 -17.50
C GLY A 49 2.87 -12.75 -18.42
N PHE A 50 3.32 -13.89 -17.91
CA PHE A 50 3.35 -15.15 -18.65
C PHE A 50 2.10 -15.99 -18.38
N LYS A 51 1.74 -16.14 -17.10
CA LYS A 51 0.56 -16.90 -16.65
C LYS A 51 -0.73 -16.10 -16.82
N ARG A 52 -0.70 -14.82 -16.43
CA ARG A 52 -1.84 -13.88 -16.48
C ARG A 52 -1.34 -12.46 -16.68
N SER A 53 -2.21 -11.59 -17.17
CA SER A 53 -1.89 -10.16 -17.34
C SER A 53 -1.44 -9.54 -16.01
N PRO A 54 -0.33 -8.77 -16.01
CA PRO A 54 0.22 -8.13 -14.81
C PRO A 54 -0.59 -6.91 -14.36
N TRP A 55 -1.52 -6.46 -15.21
CA TRP A 55 -2.35 -5.27 -15.00
C TRP A 55 -3.83 -5.63 -14.80
N ASN A 56 -4.14 -6.92 -14.65
CA ASN A 56 -5.51 -7.40 -14.54
C ASN A 56 -5.59 -8.58 -13.56
N GLU A 57 -5.81 -8.22 -12.30
CA GLU A 57 -6.09 -9.14 -11.20
C GLU A 57 -7.58 -9.48 -11.22
N VAL A 58 -7.91 -10.53 -11.99
CA VAL A 58 -9.27 -10.99 -12.26
C VAL A 58 -9.95 -11.48 -10.99
N GLU A 59 -11.17 -10.99 -10.77
CA GLU A 59 -12.01 -11.37 -9.64
C GLU A 59 -13.48 -11.23 -10.06
N CYS A 60 -14.19 -12.35 -10.18
CA CYS A 60 -15.51 -12.46 -10.81
C CYS A 60 -15.57 -11.79 -12.19
N GLY A 61 -14.47 -11.85 -12.96
CA GLY A 61 -14.28 -11.14 -14.23
C GLY A 61 -13.25 -10.01 -14.18
N HIS A 62 -13.20 -9.19 -15.24
CA HIS A 62 -12.14 -8.21 -15.48
C HIS A 62 -12.48 -6.76 -15.07
N HIS A 63 -13.73 -6.51 -14.68
CA HIS A 63 -14.22 -5.16 -14.39
C HIS A 63 -14.38 -4.88 -12.91
N TYR A 64 -14.08 -5.87 -12.06
CA TYR A 64 -14.25 -5.74 -10.63
C TYR A 64 -13.07 -4.99 -10.02
N ALA A 65 -13.35 -3.86 -9.37
CA ALA A 65 -12.32 -2.94 -8.90
C ALA A 65 -11.67 -3.35 -7.56
N ARG A 66 -11.99 -4.52 -7.01
CA ARG A 66 -11.53 -4.91 -5.65
C ARG A 66 -10.01 -5.00 -5.54
N SER A 67 -9.32 -5.32 -6.63
CA SER A 67 -7.85 -5.28 -6.72
C SER A 67 -7.24 -3.89 -6.47
N LEU A 68 -8.02 -2.80 -6.59
CA LEU A 68 -7.58 -1.46 -6.17
C LEU A 68 -7.32 -1.36 -4.66
N ALA A 69 -7.74 -2.35 -3.86
CA ALA A 69 -7.34 -2.49 -2.46
C ALA A 69 -5.80 -2.58 -2.29
N SER A 70 -5.06 -2.90 -3.35
CA SER A 70 -3.59 -2.80 -3.40
C SER A 70 -3.07 -1.41 -3.05
N TYR A 71 -3.85 -0.33 -3.25
CA TYR A 71 -3.49 1.02 -2.79
C TYR A 71 -3.37 1.10 -1.26
N GLY A 72 -4.10 0.27 -0.51
CA GLY A 72 -3.97 0.17 0.94
C GLY A 72 -2.59 -0.29 1.38
N VAL A 73 -1.91 -1.13 0.59
CA VAL A 73 -0.52 -1.56 0.86
C VAL A 73 0.43 -0.36 0.78
N LEU A 74 0.23 0.54 -0.18
CA LEU A 74 1.02 1.77 -0.29
C LEU A 74 0.84 2.66 0.95
N LEU A 75 -0.39 2.83 1.42
CA LEU A 75 -0.67 3.59 2.64
C LEU A 75 -0.05 2.94 3.88
N ALA A 76 -0.13 1.62 4.01
CA ALA A 76 0.45 0.89 5.13
C ALA A 76 1.98 0.96 5.14
N LEU A 77 2.64 0.82 3.98
CA LEU A 77 4.09 0.89 3.87
C LEU A 77 4.65 2.29 4.10
N THR A 78 3.94 3.33 3.62
CA THR A 78 4.35 4.73 3.81
C THR A 78 3.99 5.25 5.21
N GLY A 79 2.99 4.66 5.85
CA GLY A 79 2.33 5.22 7.02
C GLY A 79 1.71 6.59 6.74
N PHE A 80 1.35 6.87 5.48
CA PHE A 80 0.86 8.18 5.09
C PHE A 80 -0.55 8.44 5.60
N ARG A 81 -0.75 9.62 6.21
CA ARG A 81 -2.06 10.16 6.56
C ARG A 81 -2.09 11.67 6.34
N CYS A 82 -3.21 12.18 5.86
CA CYS A 82 -3.46 13.61 5.73
C CYS A 82 -4.57 14.05 6.68
N ASP A 83 -4.29 15.03 7.52
CA ASP A 83 -5.27 15.81 8.26
C ASP A 83 -5.38 17.18 7.61
N ALA A 84 -6.33 17.31 6.68
CA ALA A 84 -6.53 18.51 5.90
C ALA A 84 -7.11 19.68 6.73
N VAL A 85 -7.75 19.38 7.86
CA VAL A 85 -8.35 20.39 8.76
C VAL A 85 -7.25 21.09 9.55
N ASN A 86 -6.36 20.31 10.17
CA ASN A 86 -5.24 20.85 10.95
C ASN A 86 -3.98 21.11 10.12
N LYS A 87 -4.05 20.90 8.80
CA LYS A 87 -2.93 21.04 7.86
C LYS A 87 -1.71 20.23 8.33
N LYS A 88 -1.90 18.92 8.54
CA LYS A 88 -0.81 18.01 8.93
C LYS A 88 -0.70 16.85 7.95
N LEU A 89 0.52 16.56 7.53
CA LEU A 89 0.88 15.37 6.75
C LEU A 89 1.73 14.48 7.64
N TYR A 90 1.27 13.25 7.85
CA TYR A 90 1.94 12.26 8.69
C TYR A 90 2.61 11.22 7.83
N PHE A 91 3.82 10.81 8.23
CA PHE A 91 4.54 9.69 7.65
C PHE A 91 5.17 8.85 8.75
N LYS A 92 5.04 7.52 8.61
CA LYS A 92 5.67 6.51 9.47
C LYS A 92 6.00 5.29 8.62
N PRO A 93 7.08 5.35 7.81
CA PRO A 93 7.40 4.25 6.90
C PRO A 93 7.58 2.93 7.66
N ALA A 94 6.93 1.86 7.19
CA ALA A 94 7.02 0.53 7.79
C ALA A 94 8.34 -0.19 7.41
N MET A 95 9.06 0.32 6.41
CA MET A 95 10.32 -0.23 5.90
C MET A 95 11.29 0.89 5.50
N ASN A 96 12.59 0.56 5.44
CA ASN A 96 13.66 1.49 5.02
C ASN A 96 13.63 2.82 5.80
N GLN A 97 13.28 2.80 7.09
CA GLN A 97 13.08 4.02 7.88
C GLN A 97 14.32 4.93 7.91
N ASP A 98 15.52 4.36 7.85
CA ASP A 98 16.76 5.12 7.87
C ASP A 98 16.99 5.92 6.57
N ASN A 99 16.42 5.48 5.45
CA ASN A 99 16.50 6.14 4.14
C ASN A 99 15.28 5.74 3.29
N PHE A 100 14.19 6.49 3.43
CA PHE A 100 12.92 6.21 2.78
C PHE A 100 12.61 7.22 1.68
N LYS A 101 12.04 6.71 0.59
CA LYS A 101 11.44 7.50 -0.48
C LYS A 101 10.10 6.86 -0.86
N GLY A 102 9.00 7.62 -0.81
CA GLY A 102 7.67 7.07 -1.08
C GLY A 102 6.72 8.09 -1.68
N PHE A 103 5.88 7.63 -2.60
CA PHE A 103 4.80 8.45 -3.17
C PHE A 103 3.69 8.68 -2.13
N PHE A 104 3.05 9.85 -2.20
CA PHE A 104 1.82 10.14 -1.48
C PHE A 104 0.88 11.01 -2.32
N CYS A 105 -0.42 10.94 -2.02
CA CYS A 105 -1.45 11.74 -2.67
C CYS A 105 -2.58 12.06 -1.70
N CYS A 106 -3.04 13.31 -1.69
CA CYS A 106 -4.24 13.73 -0.97
C CYS A 106 -4.97 14.84 -1.73
N ALA A 107 -6.07 15.33 -1.18
CA ALA A 107 -6.91 16.35 -1.84
C ALA A 107 -6.14 17.63 -2.24
N SER A 108 -5.08 17.99 -1.52
CA SER A 108 -4.30 19.21 -1.79
C SER A 108 -3.21 19.01 -2.86
N GLY A 109 -2.89 17.79 -3.26
CA GLY A 109 -1.84 17.50 -4.21
C GLY A 109 -1.20 16.12 -4.04
N TRP A 110 -0.12 15.88 -4.77
CA TRP A 110 0.68 14.67 -4.67
C TRP A 110 2.17 14.96 -4.90
N GLY A 111 3.01 14.05 -4.43
CA GLY A 111 4.44 14.23 -4.44
C GLY A 111 5.20 13.03 -3.90
N ILE A 112 6.48 13.25 -3.63
CA ILE A 112 7.37 12.26 -3.04
C ILE A 112 7.82 12.70 -1.65
N TYR A 113 7.63 11.84 -0.67
CA TYR A 113 8.20 12.00 0.66
C TYR A 113 9.60 11.39 0.71
N HIS A 114 10.53 12.11 1.32
CA HIS A 114 11.89 11.69 1.60
C HIS A 114 12.12 11.70 3.10
N GLN A 115 12.77 10.66 3.63
CA GLN A 115 13.20 10.58 5.02
C GLN A 115 14.62 10.05 5.10
N THR A 116 15.43 10.66 5.94
CA THR A 116 16.77 10.15 6.30
C THR A 116 16.97 10.22 7.80
N LYS A 117 17.64 9.21 8.36
CA LYS A 117 18.09 9.21 9.76
C LYS A 117 19.44 9.90 9.87
N ASN A 118 19.51 10.88 10.77
CA ASN A 118 20.74 11.59 11.10
C ASN A 118 21.62 10.76 12.06
N ALA A 119 22.87 11.16 12.21
CA ALA A 119 23.83 10.50 13.12
C ALA A 119 23.40 10.54 14.60
N ASP A 120 22.61 11.54 15.00
CA ASP A 120 22.06 11.68 16.35
C ASP A 120 20.79 10.82 16.58
N GLY A 121 20.36 10.05 15.57
CA GLY A 121 19.16 9.22 15.62
C GLY A 121 17.86 9.93 15.27
N SER A 122 17.87 11.25 15.06
CA SER A 122 16.70 12.02 14.62
C SER A 122 16.37 11.75 13.15
N PHE A 123 15.10 11.88 12.78
CA PHE A 123 14.67 11.79 11.38
C PHE A 123 14.50 13.18 10.77
N LYS A 124 15.06 13.36 9.56
CA LYS A 124 14.79 14.51 8.71
C LYS A 124 13.88 14.07 7.57
N GLY A 125 12.75 14.75 7.42
CA GLY A 125 11.81 14.51 6.33
C GLY A 125 11.64 15.74 5.42
N SER A 126 11.34 15.51 4.15
CA SER A 126 10.99 16.55 3.20
C SER A 126 10.00 16.03 2.15
N ILE A 127 9.27 16.95 1.52
CA ILE A 127 8.32 16.66 0.45
C ILE A 127 8.84 17.30 -0.85
N GLU A 128 8.91 16.50 -1.90
CA GLU A 128 8.99 16.95 -3.29
C GLU A 128 7.57 17.07 -3.85
N THR A 129 7.07 18.29 -4.01
CA THR A 129 5.75 18.54 -4.58
C THR A 129 5.79 18.36 -6.09
N LEU A 130 5.02 17.41 -6.62
CA LEU A 130 4.91 17.19 -8.06
C LEU A 130 3.67 17.87 -8.65
N TYR A 131 2.59 17.99 -7.86
CA TYR A 131 1.39 18.75 -8.21
C TYR A 131 0.62 19.17 -6.96
N GLY A 132 -0.05 20.32 -7.04
CA GLY A 132 -0.87 20.87 -5.96
C GLY A 132 -0.11 21.86 -5.08
N ASN A 133 -0.64 22.16 -3.90
CA ASN A 133 -0.07 23.13 -2.98
C ASN A 133 -0.17 22.61 -1.52
N PHE A 134 0.96 22.64 -0.82
CA PHE A 134 1.08 22.20 0.57
C PHE A 134 1.50 23.35 1.52
N ASP A 135 1.32 24.59 1.11
CA ASP A 135 1.58 25.76 1.94
C ASP A 135 0.74 25.70 3.22
N GLY A 136 1.40 25.95 4.35
CA GLY A 136 0.79 25.85 5.67
C GLY A 136 0.61 24.42 6.20
N TYR A 137 0.95 23.38 5.44
CA TYR A 137 1.00 22.02 5.98
C TYR A 137 2.26 21.80 6.81
N ASN A 138 2.08 21.18 7.98
CA ASN A 138 3.15 20.70 8.83
C ASN A 138 3.42 19.23 8.55
N LEU A 139 4.69 18.89 8.38
CA LEU A 139 5.16 17.52 8.23
C LEU A 139 5.41 16.90 9.60
N ILE A 140 4.75 15.77 9.88
CA ILE A 140 4.85 15.01 11.13
C ILE A 140 5.47 13.65 10.84
N ILE A 141 6.53 13.31 11.57
CA ILE A 141 7.31 12.10 11.35
C ILE A 141 7.24 11.22 12.60
N GLY A 142 6.87 9.95 12.43
CA GLY A 142 7.04 8.91 13.45
C GLY A 142 6.09 8.91 14.66
N GLN A 143 5.06 9.75 14.71
CA GLN A 143 4.08 9.72 15.80
C GLN A 143 3.10 8.53 15.68
N GLU A 144 2.74 7.95 16.82
CA GLU A 144 1.62 7.01 16.95
C GLU A 144 0.28 7.75 16.91
N ILE A 145 -0.76 7.03 16.49
CA ILE A 145 -2.16 7.49 16.43
C ILE A 145 -2.77 7.32 17.82
#